data_AF-A0A4S2H6D7-F1
#
_entry.id   AF-A0A4S2H6D7-F1
#
_cell.length_a   1.000
_cell.length_b   1.000
_cell.length_c   1.000
_cell.angle_alpha   90.00
_cell.angle_beta   90.00
_cell.angle_gamma   90.00
#
_symmetry.space_group_name_H-M   'P 1'
#
loop_
_entity.id
_entity.type
_entity.pdbx_description
1 polymer ?
#
loop_
_entity_poly.entity_id
_entity_poly.type
_entity_poly.pdbx_seq_one_letter_code
_entity_poly.pdbx_strand_id
1 'polypeptide(L)'
;MGNPGLYAVWRYPQGAFPSGVKAAVQYGENLQALSVALNTVGAVSIKRTYEILSGVFNIPISTGTVSSMVTRCAESLCGTVNEIKEKMAGSALGHFDETGTRVDKKLWWIHNASNCEYTYLDISPKSGTQGMEQCGILTGFKGTGVHGCWASYWNYTDIQHAVCCAHLLRELTGISENHLGQKWTSAFTDLLLEMKKAKDKAVGKGKTSLSCYHYHKFDKKYDELIEQARKENPLPETIVKKRGRKKKGKILSLVDRLANYKASICLFIRNFKVPFDNNRAERDLRMIKVKTKVSGCFRTEKGARDYLKIMPYVGTAHKQGYNAYEAIKNAIAGHPDFIFE
;
A
#
# COMPACT_ATOMS: atom_id res chain seq x y z
N MET A 1 42.80 -64.50 -22.45
CA MET A 1 42.37 -63.17 -21.97
C MET A 1 41.36 -62.62 -22.97
N GLY A 2 40.07 -62.58 -22.61
CA GLY A 2 39.02 -62.00 -23.42
C GLY A 2 37.93 -61.51 -22.47
N ASN A 3 37.82 -60.19 -22.31
CA ASN A 3 36.87 -59.55 -21.42
C ASN A 3 35.56 -59.32 -22.20
N PRO A 4 34.41 -59.89 -21.80
CA PRO A 4 33.15 -59.63 -22.50
C PRO A 4 32.63 -58.25 -22.09
N GLY A 5 32.48 -57.37 -23.09
CA GLY A 5 31.93 -56.04 -22.92
C GLY A 5 30.50 -56.07 -22.38
N LEU A 6 30.29 -55.36 -21.26
CA LEU A 6 28.97 -54.99 -20.77
C LEU A 6 28.37 -53.91 -21.68
N TYR A 7 27.47 -54.31 -22.57
CA TYR A 7 26.62 -53.37 -23.30
C TYR A 7 25.50 -52.89 -22.38
N ALA A 8 25.52 -51.62 -22.00
CA ALA A 8 24.40 -50.98 -21.32
C ALA A 8 23.26 -50.76 -22.32
N VAL A 9 22.19 -51.55 -22.21
CA VAL A 9 20.96 -51.38 -23.00
C VAL A 9 20.13 -50.26 -22.38
N TRP A 10 20.08 -49.10 -23.04
CA TRP A 10 19.13 -48.03 -22.70
C TRP A 10 17.73 -48.43 -23.18
N ARG A 11 16.90 -48.97 -22.28
CA ARG A 11 15.45 -49.07 -22.54
C ARG A 11 14.82 -47.70 -22.32
N TYR A 12 14.35 -47.06 -23.40
CA TYR A 12 13.40 -45.95 -23.29
C TYR A 12 12.11 -46.46 -22.63
N PRO A 13 11.53 -45.74 -21.66
CA PRO A 13 10.27 -46.14 -21.06
C PRO A 13 9.15 -46.08 -22.12
N GLN A 14 8.58 -47.24 -22.43
CA GLN A 14 7.35 -47.36 -23.22
C GLN A 14 6.15 -47.27 -22.28
N GLY A 15 5.66 -46.05 -22.07
CA GLY A 15 4.43 -45.77 -21.35
C GLY A 15 3.95 -44.38 -21.71
N ALA A 16 2.64 -44.20 -21.89
CA ALA A 16 2.07 -42.86 -22.03
C ALA A 16 2.30 -42.10 -20.72
N PHE A 17 2.84 -40.89 -20.82
CA PHE A 17 2.97 -40.01 -19.65
C PHE A 17 1.56 -39.76 -19.06
N PRO A 18 1.43 -39.69 -17.71
CA PRO A 18 0.18 -39.24 -17.10
C PRO A 18 -0.25 -37.90 -17.71
N SER A 19 -1.56 -37.68 -17.83
CA SER A 19 -2.15 -36.51 -18.52
C SER A 19 -1.67 -35.14 -18.01
N GLY A 20 -1.03 -35.09 -16.84
CA GLY A 20 -0.44 -33.89 -16.25
C GLY A 20 1.08 -33.71 -16.43
N VAL A 21 1.83 -34.68 -16.96
CA VAL A 21 3.30 -34.61 -17.09
C VAL A 21 3.65 -34.16 -18.51
N LYS A 22 4.05 -32.89 -18.65
CA LYS A 22 4.27 -32.23 -19.95
C LYS A 22 5.75 -32.06 -20.31
N ALA A 23 6.66 -32.37 -19.40
CA ALA A 23 8.10 -32.19 -19.59
C ALA A 23 8.93 -33.18 -18.77
N ALA A 24 10.19 -33.38 -19.17
CA ALA A 24 11.15 -34.22 -18.47
C ALA A 24 11.42 -33.77 -17.02
N VAL A 25 11.25 -32.48 -16.73
CA VAL A 25 11.28 -31.91 -15.37
C VAL A 25 10.06 -31.02 -15.19
N GLN A 26 9.19 -31.36 -14.23
CA GLN A 26 8.01 -30.58 -13.87
C GLN A 26 7.84 -30.56 -12.35
N TYR A 27 7.41 -29.41 -11.84
CA TYR A 27 7.16 -29.20 -10.42
C TYR A 27 5.66 -29.06 -10.14
N GLY A 28 5.16 -29.76 -9.14
CA GLY A 28 3.76 -29.67 -8.73
C GLY A 28 3.41 -28.28 -8.18
N GLU A 29 2.12 -27.94 -8.22
CA GLU A 29 1.59 -26.63 -7.82
C GLU A 29 1.98 -26.23 -6.41
N ASN A 30 1.97 -27.18 -5.46
CA ASN A 30 2.33 -26.91 -4.07
C ASN A 30 3.76 -26.36 -3.92
N LEU A 31 4.71 -26.90 -4.70
CA LEU A 31 6.10 -26.45 -4.68
C LEU A 31 6.27 -25.12 -5.42
N GLN A 32 5.57 -24.93 -6.53
CA GLN A 32 5.56 -23.65 -7.24
C GLN A 32 5.01 -22.54 -6.33
N ALA A 33 3.89 -22.79 -5.66
CA ALA A 33 3.27 -21.85 -4.72
C ALA A 33 4.19 -21.54 -3.55
N LEU A 34 4.85 -22.55 -2.98
CA LEU A 34 5.84 -22.35 -1.91
C LEU A 34 7.00 -21.45 -2.38
N SER A 35 7.53 -21.72 -3.58
CA SER A 35 8.62 -20.93 -4.17
C SER A 35 8.23 -19.46 -4.36
N VAL A 36 7.03 -19.21 -4.90
CA VAL A 36 6.50 -17.86 -5.10
C VAL A 36 6.23 -17.17 -3.77
N ALA A 37 5.62 -17.86 -2.80
CA ALA A 37 5.32 -17.32 -1.48
C ALA A 37 6.58 -16.93 -0.70
N LEU A 38 7.62 -17.77 -0.72
CA LEU A 38 8.92 -17.45 -0.11
C LEU A 38 9.51 -16.20 -0.76
N ASN A 39 9.52 -16.12 -2.09
CA ASN A 39 10.14 -15.01 -2.80
C ASN A 39 9.43 -13.67 -2.60
N THR A 40 8.10 -13.70 -2.61
CA THR A 40 7.24 -12.51 -2.56
C THR A 40 6.90 -12.16 -1.10
N VAL A 41 5.91 -12.84 -0.53
CA VAL A 41 5.39 -12.61 0.83
C VAL A 41 6.49 -12.78 1.89
N GLY A 42 7.30 -13.83 1.77
CA GLY A 42 8.43 -14.09 2.67
C GLY A 42 9.65 -13.20 2.42
N ALA A 43 9.65 -12.40 1.35
CA ALA A 43 10.75 -11.54 0.93
C ALA A 43 12.12 -12.26 0.75
N VAL A 44 12.14 -13.59 0.66
CA VAL A 44 13.34 -14.40 0.51
C VAL A 44 13.94 -14.16 -0.88
N SER A 45 15.27 -14.00 -0.98
CA SER A 45 15.91 -13.80 -2.28
C SER A 45 15.82 -15.07 -3.14
N ILE A 46 15.94 -14.94 -4.46
CA ILE A 46 15.91 -16.10 -5.38
C ILE A 46 17.00 -17.12 -4.99
N LYS A 47 18.23 -16.66 -4.71
CA LYS A 47 19.33 -17.52 -4.29
C LYS A 47 19.02 -18.25 -2.97
N ARG A 48 18.49 -17.54 -1.98
CA ARG A 48 18.10 -18.16 -0.69
C ARG A 48 16.92 -19.12 -0.83
N THR A 49 15.97 -18.83 -1.73
CA THR A 49 14.85 -19.73 -2.02
C THR A 49 15.38 -21.03 -2.63
N TYR A 50 16.32 -20.93 -3.57
CA TYR A 50 17.06 -22.07 -4.10
C TYR A 50 17.80 -22.85 -2.99
N GLU A 51 18.58 -22.16 -2.15
CA GLU A 51 19.34 -22.80 -1.06
C GLU A 51 18.42 -23.54 -0.08
N ILE A 52 17.25 -22.99 0.25
CA ILE A 52 16.26 -23.64 1.11
C ILE A 52 15.66 -24.88 0.43
N LEU A 53 15.19 -24.75 -0.80
CA LEU A 53 14.54 -25.85 -1.51
C LEU A 53 15.52 -27.00 -1.82
N SER A 54 16.74 -26.68 -2.23
CA SER A 54 17.79 -27.67 -2.51
C SER A 54 18.39 -28.25 -1.23
N GLY A 55 18.65 -27.44 -0.21
CA GLY A 55 19.33 -27.88 1.00
C GLY A 55 18.42 -28.58 2.02
N VAL A 56 17.20 -28.08 2.22
CA VAL A 56 16.27 -28.61 3.23
C VAL A 56 15.39 -29.71 2.66
N PHE A 57 14.91 -29.54 1.44
CA PHE A 57 13.96 -30.46 0.81
C PHE A 57 14.60 -31.39 -0.22
N ASN A 58 15.90 -31.24 -0.50
CA ASN A 58 16.64 -31.99 -1.51
C ASN A 58 16.00 -31.92 -2.92
N ILE A 59 15.42 -30.76 -3.26
CA ILE A 59 14.75 -30.53 -4.54
C ILE A 59 15.73 -29.85 -5.51
N PRO A 60 16.08 -30.46 -6.66
CA PRO A 60 17.07 -29.93 -7.60
C PRO A 60 16.50 -28.81 -8.49
N ILE A 61 16.04 -27.73 -7.86
CA ILE A 61 15.49 -26.55 -8.55
C ILE A 61 16.61 -25.58 -8.95
N SER A 62 16.47 -24.88 -10.07
CA SER A 62 17.42 -23.80 -10.43
C SER A 62 16.90 -22.43 -10.00
N THR A 63 17.80 -21.46 -9.83
CA THR A 63 17.42 -20.05 -9.59
C THR A 63 16.60 -19.47 -10.74
N GLY A 64 16.88 -19.88 -11.98
CA GLY A 64 16.09 -19.53 -13.16
C GLY A 64 14.65 -20.05 -13.06
N THR A 65 14.48 -21.30 -12.61
CA THR A 65 13.15 -21.89 -12.39
C THR A 65 12.35 -21.12 -11.34
N VAL A 66 12.96 -20.74 -10.21
CA VAL A 66 12.32 -19.90 -9.18
C VAL A 66 11.85 -18.57 -9.78
N SER A 67 12.71 -17.90 -10.55
CA SER A 67 12.35 -16.65 -11.23
C SER A 67 11.17 -16.83 -12.18
N SER A 68 11.20 -17.89 -12.99
CA SER A 68 10.12 -18.20 -13.94
C SER A 68 8.80 -18.53 -13.25
N MET A 69 8.82 -19.21 -12.11
CA MET A 69 7.60 -19.47 -11.32
C MET A 69 6.94 -18.17 -10.85
N VAL A 70 7.72 -17.20 -10.36
CA VAL A 70 7.23 -15.88 -9.96
C VAL A 70 6.65 -15.12 -11.15
N THR A 71 7.36 -15.10 -12.28
CA THR A 71 6.88 -14.44 -13.50
C THR A 71 5.56 -15.04 -14.00
N ARG A 72 5.45 -16.37 -14.08
CA ARG A 72 4.21 -17.04 -14.54
C ARG A 72 3.04 -16.76 -13.61
N CYS A 73 3.26 -16.78 -12.29
CA CYS A 73 2.23 -16.41 -11.33
C CYS A 73 1.79 -14.96 -11.50
N ALA A 74 2.72 -14.02 -11.74
CA ALA A 74 2.36 -12.63 -11.98
C ALA A 74 1.58 -12.45 -13.30
N GLU A 75 1.92 -13.22 -14.34
CA GLU A 75 1.22 -13.21 -15.62
C GLU A 75 -0.21 -13.76 -15.49
N SER A 76 -0.43 -14.84 -14.74
CA SER A 76 -1.78 -15.39 -14.52
C SER A 76 -2.72 -14.45 -13.76
N LEU A 77 -2.17 -13.47 -13.04
CA LEU A 77 -2.92 -12.50 -12.25
C LEU A 77 -3.33 -11.23 -13.00
N CYS A 78 -2.96 -11.07 -14.28
CA CYS A 78 -3.22 -9.81 -15.00
C CYS A 78 -4.71 -9.45 -15.07
N GLY A 79 -5.58 -10.42 -15.35
CA GLY A 79 -7.04 -10.20 -15.39
C GLY A 79 -7.59 -9.82 -14.02
N THR A 80 -7.33 -10.64 -13.01
CA THR A 80 -7.77 -10.44 -11.62
C THR A 80 -7.31 -9.11 -11.03
N VAL A 81 -6.06 -8.70 -11.28
CA VAL A 81 -5.54 -7.41 -10.78
C VAL A 81 -6.19 -6.22 -11.50
N ASN A 82 -6.55 -6.36 -12.77
CA ASN A 82 -7.35 -5.34 -13.47
C ASN A 82 -8.77 -5.27 -12.91
N GLU A 83 -9.39 -6.40 -12.59
CA GLU A 83 -10.70 -6.39 -11.92
C GLU A 83 -10.62 -5.75 -10.53
N ILE A 84 -9.57 -6.02 -9.75
CA ILE A 84 -9.28 -5.30 -8.48
C ILE A 84 -9.20 -3.79 -8.72
N LYS A 85 -8.52 -3.36 -9.79
CA LYS A 85 -8.39 -1.94 -10.17
C LYS A 85 -9.77 -1.31 -10.40
N GLU A 86 -10.63 -1.98 -11.16
CA GLU A 86 -11.98 -1.51 -11.47
C GLU A 86 -12.86 -1.44 -10.22
N LYS A 87 -12.86 -2.48 -9.37
CA LYS A 87 -13.61 -2.48 -8.10
C LYS A 87 -13.10 -1.38 -7.15
N MET A 88 -11.79 -1.14 -7.11
CA MET A 88 -11.22 -0.02 -6.35
C MET A 88 -11.66 1.34 -6.89
N ALA A 89 -11.67 1.54 -8.21
CA ALA A 89 -12.14 2.78 -8.82
C ALA A 89 -13.64 3.03 -8.56
N GLY A 90 -14.46 1.97 -8.53
CA GLY A 90 -15.89 2.02 -8.21
C GLY A 90 -16.22 2.11 -6.71
N SER A 91 -15.23 2.12 -5.82
CA SER A 91 -15.46 2.06 -4.38
C SER A 91 -15.94 3.39 -3.78
N ALA A 92 -16.81 3.33 -2.78
CA ALA A 92 -17.29 4.52 -2.07
C ALA A 92 -16.24 5.18 -1.16
N LEU A 93 -15.24 4.40 -0.71
CA LEU A 93 -14.15 4.84 0.16
C LEU A 93 -12.85 4.20 -0.31
N GLY A 94 -11.80 4.99 -0.44
CA GLY A 94 -10.47 4.54 -0.83
C GLY A 94 -9.40 5.19 0.03
N HIS A 95 -8.39 4.42 0.39
CA HIS A 95 -7.17 4.85 1.06
C HIS A 95 -6.06 4.98 0.02
N PHE A 96 -5.38 6.12 0.01
CA PHE A 96 -4.35 6.43 -0.98
C PHE A 96 -3.06 6.86 -0.30
N ASP A 97 -1.96 6.29 -0.74
CA ASP A 97 -0.62 6.66 -0.30
C ASP A 97 0.41 6.26 -1.36
N GLU A 98 1.62 6.80 -1.24
CA GLU A 98 2.73 6.44 -2.12
C GLU A 98 4.04 6.26 -1.36
N THR A 99 4.92 5.43 -1.91
CA THR A 99 6.23 5.25 -1.31
C THR A 99 7.35 4.99 -2.31
N GLY A 100 8.50 5.59 -2.05
CA GLY A 100 9.70 5.40 -2.86
C GLY A 100 10.32 4.01 -2.67
N THR A 101 10.77 3.40 -3.77
CA THR A 101 11.62 2.21 -3.80
C THR A 101 12.73 2.36 -4.86
N ARG A 102 13.71 1.45 -4.85
CA ARG A 102 14.79 1.42 -5.84
C ARG A 102 14.54 0.32 -6.87
N VAL A 103 14.48 0.72 -8.14
CA VAL A 103 14.42 -0.18 -9.29
C VAL A 103 15.59 0.15 -10.19
N ASP A 104 16.47 -0.83 -10.42
CA ASP A 104 17.72 -0.65 -11.17
C ASP A 104 18.48 0.62 -10.74
N LYS A 105 18.72 0.73 -9.42
CA LYS A 105 19.40 1.86 -8.74
C LYS A 105 18.67 3.22 -8.83
N LYS A 106 17.61 3.35 -9.62
CA LYS A 106 16.81 4.57 -9.77
C LYS A 106 15.67 4.60 -8.75
N LEU A 107 15.27 5.81 -8.34
CA LEU A 107 14.10 6.00 -7.48
C LEU A 107 12.83 5.85 -8.32
N TRP A 108 11.95 4.96 -7.87
CA TRP A 108 10.61 4.76 -8.40
C TRP A 108 9.62 4.89 -7.26
N TRP A 109 8.35 5.09 -7.61
CA TRP A 109 7.27 5.34 -6.67
C TRP A 109 6.20 4.28 -6.84
N ILE A 110 5.89 3.61 -5.73
CA ILE A 110 4.77 2.68 -5.66
C ILE A 110 3.56 3.46 -5.15
N HIS A 111 2.47 3.36 -5.89
CA HIS A 111 1.18 3.98 -5.62
C HIS A 111 0.25 2.94 -5.05
N ASN A 112 -0.39 3.23 -3.92
CA ASN A 112 -1.41 2.38 -3.31
C ASN A 112 -2.79 3.01 -3.45
N ALA A 113 -3.76 2.15 -3.78
CA ALA A 113 -5.17 2.40 -3.58
C ALA A 113 -5.74 1.17 -2.85
N SER A 114 -6.38 1.36 -1.70
CA SER A 114 -6.89 0.24 -0.90
C SER A 114 -8.17 0.57 -0.14
N ASN A 115 -8.98 -0.45 0.16
CA ASN A 115 -10.14 -0.30 1.04
C ASN A 115 -10.30 -1.57 1.91
N CYS A 116 -11.47 -1.77 2.52
CA CYS A 116 -11.78 -2.95 3.36
C CYS A 116 -11.76 -4.29 2.58
N GLU A 117 -11.85 -4.26 1.26
CA GLU A 117 -12.02 -5.44 0.40
C GLU A 117 -10.84 -5.66 -0.55
N TYR A 118 -10.29 -4.59 -1.12
CA TYR A 118 -9.34 -4.65 -2.23
C TYR A 118 -8.05 -3.89 -1.92
N THR A 119 -6.93 -4.39 -2.45
CA THR A 119 -5.63 -3.70 -2.49
C THR A 119 -5.18 -3.61 -3.93
N TYR A 120 -4.90 -2.41 -4.41
CA TYR A 120 -4.23 -2.18 -5.68
C TYR A 120 -2.87 -1.49 -5.44
N LEU A 121 -1.87 -1.95 -6.19
CA LEU A 121 -0.53 -1.40 -6.18
C LEU A 121 -0.03 -1.28 -7.62
N ASP A 122 0.60 -0.17 -7.93
CA ASP A 122 1.32 0.01 -9.20
C ASP A 122 2.60 0.82 -9.00
N ILE A 123 3.50 0.83 -9.97
CA ILE A 123 4.79 1.52 -9.91
C ILE A 123 5.01 2.44 -11.08
N SER A 124 5.51 3.63 -10.78
CA SER A 124 5.84 4.68 -11.74
C SER A 124 7.22 5.26 -11.45
N PRO A 125 7.97 5.72 -12.48
CA PRO A 125 9.16 6.54 -12.26
C PRO A 125 8.84 7.94 -11.69
N LYS A 126 7.56 8.33 -11.63
CA LYS A 126 7.08 9.63 -11.14
C LYS A 126 6.21 9.45 -9.88
N SER A 127 6.34 10.42 -8.98
CA SER A 127 5.47 10.62 -7.81
C SER A 127 4.38 11.63 -8.15
N GLY A 128 3.29 11.63 -7.39
CA GLY A 128 2.25 12.67 -7.51
C GLY A 128 1.42 12.56 -8.73
N THR A 129 0.88 13.69 -9.17
CA THR A 129 -0.17 13.72 -10.19
C THR A 129 0.21 12.87 -11.40
N GLN A 130 1.43 13.01 -11.92
CA GLN A 130 1.89 12.20 -13.05
C GLN A 130 1.91 10.69 -12.76
N GLY A 131 2.36 10.28 -11.57
CA GLY A 131 2.38 8.87 -11.17
C GLY A 131 0.97 8.32 -10.87
N MET A 132 0.13 9.14 -10.25
CA MET A 132 -1.26 8.84 -9.93
C MET A 132 -2.12 8.68 -11.20
N GLU A 133 -1.90 9.54 -12.20
CA GLU A 133 -2.52 9.44 -13.53
C GLU A 133 -2.09 8.15 -14.26
N GLN A 134 -0.81 7.79 -14.18
CA GLN A 134 -0.32 6.53 -14.76
C GLN A 134 -0.95 5.30 -14.08
N CYS A 135 -1.07 5.33 -12.75
CA CYS A 135 -1.76 4.30 -11.96
C CYS A 135 -3.26 4.21 -12.34
N GLY A 136 -3.90 5.36 -12.61
CA GLY A 136 -5.21 5.42 -13.24
C GLY A 136 -6.41 5.04 -12.36
N ILE A 137 -6.23 4.90 -11.04
CA ILE A 137 -7.36 4.73 -10.11
C ILE A 137 -8.06 6.06 -9.86
N LEU A 138 -7.30 7.10 -9.50
CA LEU A 138 -7.85 8.39 -9.06
C LEU A 138 -8.56 9.16 -10.19
N THR A 139 -8.28 8.84 -11.45
CA THR A 139 -8.96 9.42 -12.62
C THR A 139 -10.41 8.94 -12.76
N GLY A 140 -10.70 7.70 -12.35
CA GLY A 140 -12.05 7.11 -12.37
C GLY A 140 -12.76 7.10 -11.01
N PHE A 141 -12.02 7.29 -9.91
CA PHE A 141 -12.56 7.26 -8.56
C PHE A 141 -13.40 8.51 -8.24
N LYS A 142 -14.60 8.32 -7.69
CA LYS A 142 -15.53 9.41 -7.29
C LYS A 142 -15.99 9.32 -5.82
N GLY A 143 -15.40 8.42 -5.05
CA GLY A 143 -15.74 8.21 -3.64
C GLY A 143 -15.06 9.20 -2.69
N THR A 144 -14.99 8.81 -1.41
CA THR A 144 -14.18 9.53 -0.41
C THR A 144 -12.75 8.99 -0.38
N GLY A 145 -11.77 9.85 -0.65
CA GLY A 145 -10.35 9.50 -0.63
C GLY A 145 -9.68 9.91 0.68
N VAL A 146 -9.15 8.93 1.42
CA VAL A 146 -8.36 9.13 2.64
C VAL A 146 -6.88 9.18 2.28
N HIS A 147 -6.19 10.28 2.59
CA HIS A 147 -4.77 10.45 2.24
C HIS A 147 -4.02 11.36 3.22
N GLY A 148 -2.68 11.37 3.14
CA GLY A 148 -1.77 12.15 4.00
C GLY A 148 -1.74 13.67 3.74
N CYS A 149 -2.78 14.25 3.12
CA CYS A 149 -2.85 15.67 2.76
C CYS A 149 -1.72 16.19 1.86
N TRP A 150 -1.13 15.30 1.04
CA TRP A 150 -0.16 15.75 0.05
C TRP A 150 -0.82 16.56 -1.07
N ALA A 151 -0.14 17.59 -1.57
CA ALA A 151 -0.69 18.60 -2.48
C ALA A 151 -1.27 17.99 -3.77
N SER A 152 -0.61 16.96 -4.33
CA SER A 152 -1.00 16.33 -5.59
C SER A 152 -2.41 15.75 -5.58
N TYR A 153 -2.88 15.26 -4.42
CA TYR A 153 -4.23 14.70 -4.30
C TYR A 153 -5.31 15.75 -4.55
N TRP A 154 -5.07 17.01 -4.20
CA TRP A 154 -6.06 18.08 -4.34
C TRP A 154 -6.33 18.49 -5.80
N ASN A 155 -5.61 17.93 -6.77
CA ASN A 155 -5.92 18.10 -8.19
C ASN A 155 -7.15 17.29 -8.62
N TYR A 156 -7.60 16.32 -7.82
CA TYR A 156 -8.76 15.48 -8.11
C TYR A 156 -10.02 16.10 -7.48
N THR A 157 -10.56 17.15 -8.10
CA THR A 157 -11.66 17.95 -7.53
C THR A 157 -12.99 17.20 -7.39
N ASP A 158 -13.16 16.10 -8.12
CA ASP A 158 -14.40 15.33 -8.13
C ASP A 158 -14.49 14.28 -7.00
N ILE A 159 -13.48 14.22 -6.12
CA ILE A 159 -13.45 13.29 -5.00
C ILE A 159 -13.66 14.03 -3.67
N GLN A 160 -14.34 13.38 -2.74
CA GLN A 160 -14.44 13.91 -1.39
C GLN A 160 -13.12 13.62 -0.65
N HIS A 161 -12.39 14.66 -0.26
CA HIS A 161 -11.12 14.49 0.45
C HIS A 161 -11.31 14.29 1.96
N ALA A 162 -10.68 13.25 2.50
CA ALA A 162 -10.50 12.99 3.92
C ALA A 162 -9.01 13.01 4.28
N VAL A 163 -8.63 13.81 5.27
CA VAL A 163 -7.22 13.91 5.69
C VAL A 163 -6.92 12.92 6.80
N CYS A 164 -5.83 12.17 6.62
CA CYS A 164 -5.30 11.26 7.64
C CYS A 164 -4.83 12.04 8.88
N CYS A 165 -5.56 11.91 9.98
CA CYS A 165 -5.21 12.60 11.23
C CYS A 165 -3.94 12.03 11.87
N ALA A 166 -3.57 10.76 11.62
CA ALA A 166 -2.31 10.21 12.12
C ALA A 166 -1.07 10.93 11.56
N HIS A 167 -1.13 11.42 10.31
CA HIS A 167 -0.07 12.27 9.75
C HIS A 167 0.01 13.61 10.48
N LEU A 168 -1.15 14.25 10.72
CA LEU A 168 -1.22 15.52 11.45
C LEU A 168 -0.70 15.37 12.88
N LEU A 169 -1.07 14.29 13.58
CA LEU A 169 -0.58 14.00 14.93
C LEU A 169 0.95 13.89 14.96
N ARG A 170 1.56 13.17 14.02
CA ARG A 170 3.04 13.09 13.92
C ARG A 170 3.69 14.46 13.72
N GLU A 171 3.10 15.31 12.89
CA GLU A 171 3.61 16.67 12.68
C GLU A 171 3.42 17.58 13.90
N LEU A 172 2.27 17.49 14.57
CA LEU A 172 2.00 18.21 15.83
C LEU A 172 2.96 17.79 16.94
N THR A 173 3.20 16.49 17.12
CA THR A 173 4.18 15.95 18.07
C THR A 173 5.58 16.48 17.75
N GLY A 174 6.00 16.41 16.48
CA GLY A 174 7.30 16.93 16.06
C GLY A 174 7.48 18.42 16.35
N ILE A 175 6.43 19.24 16.26
CA ILE A 175 6.52 20.66 16.65
C ILE A 175 6.57 20.79 18.18
N SER A 176 5.71 20.09 18.91
CA SER A 176 5.67 20.15 20.38
C SER A 176 7.03 19.77 21.01
N GLU A 177 7.69 18.74 20.49
CA GLU A 177 8.99 18.26 20.96
C GLU A 177 10.14 19.23 20.64
N ASN A 178 10.10 19.88 19.47
CA ASN A 178 11.19 20.75 19.00
C ASN A 178 10.97 22.24 19.31
N HIS A 179 9.76 22.64 19.71
CA HIS A 179 9.37 24.03 19.92
C HIS A 179 8.45 24.17 21.15
N LEU A 180 9.04 24.11 22.35
CA LEU A 180 8.32 24.14 23.64
C LEU A 180 7.37 25.33 23.83
N GLY A 181 7.58 26.44 23.10
CA GLY A 181 6.69 27.61 23.12
C GLY A 181 5.34 27.40 22.41
N GLN A 182 5.22 26.38 21.56
CA GLN A 182 4.06 26.15 20.67
C GLN A 182 2.97 25.33 21.37
N LYS A 183 2.45 25.83 22.50
CA LYS A 183 1.53 25.08 23.38
C LYS A 183 0.22 24.65 22.69
N TRP A 184 -0.21 25.39 21.67
CA TRP A 184 -1.39 25.03 20.87
C TRP A 184 -1.28 23.62 20.25
N THR A 185 -0.08 23.11 19.97
CA THR A 185 0.12 21.82 19.30
C THR A 185 -0.35 20.62 20.12
N SER A 186 -0.04 20.61 21.43
CA SER A 186 -0.52 19.60 22.36
C SER A 186 -2.03 19.71 22.55
N ALA A 187 -2.57 20.93 22.69
CA ALA A 187 -4.00 21.15 22.80
C ALA A 187 -4.77 20.72 21.53
N PHE A 188 -4.17 20.90 20.34
CA PHE A 188 -4.73 20.45 19.06
C PHE A 188 -4.71 18.94 18.94
N THR A 189 -3.63 18.30 19.40
CA THR A 189 -3.51 16.85 19.50
C THR A 189 -4.64 16.28 20.37
N ASP A 190 -4.84 16.86 21.55
CA ASP A 190 -5.91 16.46 22.47
C ASP A 190 -7.29 16.65 21.82
N LEU A 191 -7.53 17.75 21.11
CA LEU A 191 -8.78 17.98 20.38
C LEU A 191 -9.06 16.88 19.34
N LEU A 192 -8.09 16.53 18.50
CA LEU A 192 -8.27 15.48 17.50
C LEU A 192 -8.56 14.12 18.14
N LEU A 193 -7.87 13.80 19.23
CA LEU A 193 -8.10 12.56 19.98
C LEU A 193 -9.45 12.56 20.71
N GLU A 194 -9.90 13.69 21.26
CA GLU A 194 -11.23 13.88 21.85
C GLU A 194 -12.33 13.66 20.79
N MET A 195 -12.19 14.25 19.60
CA MET A 195 -13.10 14.05 18.47
C MET A 195 -13.20 12.57 18.09
N LYS A 196 -12.06 11.88 17.98
CA LYS A 196 -11.99 10.43 17.70
C LYS A 196 -12.71 9.63 18.79
N LYS A 197 -12.40 9.88 20.07
CA LYS A 197 -13.04 9.20 21.21
C LYS A 197 -14.56 9.41 21.21
N ALA A 198 -15.03 10.62 20.89
CA ALA A 198 -16.45 10.93 20.82
C ALA A 198 -17.15 10.16 19.69
N LYS A 199 -16.53 10.10 18.50
CA LYS A 199 -17.00 9.26 17.39
C LYS A 199 -17.06 7.79 17.80
N ASP A 200 -15.95 7.24 18.29
CA ASP A 200 -15.83 5.82 18.62
C ASP A 200 -16.88 5.42 19.68
N LYS A 201 -17.11 6.27 20.69
CA LYS A 201 -18.17 6.08 21.69
C LYS A 201 -19.58 6.14 21.10
N ALA A 202 -19.81 6.99 20.10
CA ALA A 202 -21.11 7.08 19.42
C ALA A 202 -21.36 5.83 18.56
N VAL A 203 -20.36 5.39 17.79
CA VAL A 203 -20.38 4.16 16.99
C VAL A 203 -20.63 2.94 17.89
N GLY A 204 -19.92 2.82 19.02
CA GLY A 204 -20.12 1.74 19.98
C GLY A 204 -21.51 1.70 20.63
N LYS A 205 -22.28 2.80 20.52
CA LYS A 205 -23.69 2.88 20.93
C LYS A 205 -24.67 2.74 19.75
N GLY A 206 -24.20 2.32 18.58
CA GLY A 206 -25.03 2.18 17.38
C GLY A 206 -25.45 3.49 16.71
N LYS A 207 -24.82 4.63 17.06
CA LYS A 207 -25.14 5.93 16.45
C LYS A 207 -24.39 6.12 15.14
N THR A 208 -25.01 6.85 14.22
CA THR A 208 -24.45 7.21 12.91
C THR A 208 -23.95 8.65 12.83
N SER A 209 -24.15 9.45 13.88
CA SER A 209 -23.73 10.84 13.96
C SER A 209 -23.47 11.27 15.42
N LEU A 210 -22.79 12.41 15.58
CA LEU A 210 -22.67 13.08 16.88
C LEU A 210 -23.84 14.06 17.10
N SER A 211 -24.06 14.46 18.34
CA SER A 211 -25.08 15.49 18.63
C SER A 211 -24.62 16.88 18.17
N CYS A 212 -25.58 17.78 17.93
CA CYS A 212 -25.31 19.18 17.59
C CYS A 212 -24.36 19.85 18.61
N TYR A 213 -24.53 19.54 19.90
CA TYR A 213 -23.63 19.99 20.97
C TYR A 213 -22.17 19.60 20.72
N HIS A 214 -21.88 18.34 20.35
CA HIS A 214 -20.51 17.91 20.08
C HIS A 214 -19.95 18.61 18.85
N TYR A 215 -20.75 18.76 17.79
CA TYR A 215 -20.31 19.49 16.60
C TYR A 215 -19.94 20.93 16.93
N HIS A 216 -20.82 21.67 17.62
CA HIS A 216 -20.54 23.04 18.02
C HIS A 216 -19.33 23.16 18.94
N LYS A 217 -19.24 22.30 19.96
CA LYS A 217 -18.09 22.27 20.91
C LYS A 217 -16.77 22.09 20.17
N PHE A 218 -16.70 21.10 19.28
CA PHE A 218 -15.48 20.77 18.56
C PHE A 218 -15.12 21.84 17.53
N ASP A 219 -16.11 22.40 16.84
CA ASP A 219 -15.91 23.45 15.85
C ASP A 219 -15.34 24.72 16.49
N LYS A 220 -15.94 25.16 17.61
CA LYS A 220 -15.47 26.30 18.39
C LYS A 220 -14.04 26.12 18.90
N LYS A 221 -13.74 24.97 19.54
CA LYS A 221 -12.40 24.68 20.08
C LYS A 221 -11.35 24.58 18.95
N TYR A 222 -11.73 24.09 17.77
CA TYR A 222 -10.85 24.06 16.60
C TYR A 222 -10.46 25.47 16.16
N ASP A 223 -11.43 26.36 16.01
CA ASP A 223 -11.18 27.74 15.54
C ASP A 223 -10.38 28.56 16.56
N GLU A 224 -10.68 28.41 17.86
CA GLU A 224 -9.91 29.03 18.94
C GLU A 224 -8.43 28.63 18.89
N LEU A 225 -8.14 27.35 18.66
CA LEU A 225 -6.76 26.86 18.56
C LEU A 225 -6.05 27.32 17.28
N ILE A 226 -6.76 27.43 16.16
CA ILE A 226 -6.19 28.00 14.92
C ILE A 226 -5.83 29.47 15.13
N GLU A 227 -6.71 30.25 15.75
CA GLU A 227 -6.45 31.66 16.03
C GLU A 227 -5.31 31.84 17.03
N GLN A 228 -5.23 31.00 18.07
CA GLN A 228 -4.07 30.96 18.97
C GLN A 228 -2.77 30.65 18.20
N ALA A 229 -2.79 29.61 17.35
CA ALA A 229 -1.62 29.21 16.58
C ALA A 229 -1.14 30.32 15.62
N ARG A 230 -2.06 31.09 15.03
CA ARG A 230 -1.73 32.25 14.17
C ARG A 230 -1.15 33.42 14.96
N LYS A 231 -1.67 33.70 16.16
CA LYS A 231 -1.11 34.74 17.05
C LYS A 231 0.30 34.40 17.51
N GLU A 232 0.55 33.15 17.86
CA GLU A 232 1.88 32.67 18.27
C GLU A 232 2.88 32.58 17.11
N ASN A 233 2.38 32.57 15.86
CA ASN A 233 3.20 32.46 14.66
C ASN A 233 2.78 33.52 13.63
N PRO A 234 3.10 34.81 13.86
CA PRO A 234 2.75 35.86 12.91
C PRO A 234 3.48 35.66 11.57
N LEU A 235 2.88 36.20 10.50
CA LEU A 235 3.52 36.18 9.18
C LEU A 235 4.86 36.95 9.23
N PRO A 236 5.93 36.43 8.59
CA PRO A 236 7.21 37.13 8.58
C PRO A 236 7.09 38.51 7.94
N GLU A 237 7.54 39.56 8.63
CA GLU A 237 7.50 40.94 8.13
C GLU A 237 8.29 41.11 6.82
N THR A 238 7.78 41.99 5.95
CA THR A 238 8.30 42.25 4.61
C THR A 238 9.39 43.33 4.63
N ILE A 239 10.61 42.96 5.02
CA ILE A 239 11.73 43.93 5.08
C ILE A 239 12.30 44.27 3.66
N VAL A 240 12.12 43.40 2.66
CA VAL A 240 12.63 43.63 1.28
C VAL A 240 11.66 43.09 0.22
N LYS A 241 11.36 43.89 -0.82
CA LYS A 241 10.61 43.51 -2.03
C LYS A 241 11.40 42.52 -2.89
N LYS A 242 11.62 41.28 -2.41
CA LYS A 242 12.08 40.18 -3.28
C LYS A 242 10.87 39.56 -3.99
N ARG A 243 10.95 39.36 -5.31
CA ARG A 243 9.95 38.61 -6.10
C ARG A 243 9.88 37.16 -5.59
N GLY A 244 8.67 36.68 -5.30
CA GLY A 244 8.39 35.29 -4.91
C GLY A 244 7.78 35.14 -3.50
N ARG A 245 7.03 34.05 -3.28
CA ARG A 245 6.39 33.75 -1.99
C ARG A 245 7.46 33.41 -0.94
N LYS A 246 7.54 34.17 0.16
CA LYS A 246 8.42 33.82 1.30
C LYS A 246 8.04 32.44 1.87
N LYS A 247 9.05 31.64 2.20
CA LYS A 247 8.85 30.36 2.88
C LYS A 247 8.23 30.62 4.25
N LYS A 248 7.02 30.09 4.49
CA LYS A 248 6.29 30.26 5.75
C LYS A 248 6.88 29.45 6.92
N GLY A 249 7.88 28.60 6.70
CA GLY A 249 8.39 27.68 7.73
C GLY A 249 7.40 26.54 8.02
N LYS A 250 7.84 25.51 8.75
CA LYS A 250 7.05 24.28 8.97
C LYS A 250 5.79 24.53 9.79
N ILE A 251 5.88 25.35 10.85
CA ILE A 251 4.79 25.60 11.80
C ILE A 251 3.61 26.31 11.11
N LEU A 252 3.83 27.48 10.52
CA LEU A 252 2.79 28.21 9.78
C LEU A 252 2.22 27.41 8.61
N SER A 253 3.02 26.57 7.95
CA SER A 253 2.52 25.71 6.87
C SER A 253 1.54 24.66 7.40
N LEU A 254 1.79 24.10 8.60
CA LEU A 254 0.84 23.22 9.28
C LEU A 254 -0.41 23.99 9.70
N VAL A 255 -0.28 25.17 10.31
CA VAL A 255 -1.43 26.01 10.73
C VAL A 255 -2.33 26.34 9.53
N ASP A 256 -1.75 26.78 8.42
CA ASP A 256 -2.49 27.05 7.18
C ASP A 256 -3.21 25.79 6.67
N ARG A 257 -2.55 24.62 6.73
CA ARG A 257 -3.14 23.35 6.28
C ARG A 257 -4.29 22.90 7.18
N LEU A 258 -4.15 23.05 8.51
CA LEU A 258 -5.22 22.76 9.46
C LEU A 258 -6.43 23.69 9.21
N ALA A 259 -6.19 24.98 9.01
CA ALA A 259 -7.25 25.95 8.72
C ALA A 259 -7.94 25.69 7.36
N ASN A 260 -7.17 25.56 6.28
CA ASN A 260 -7.69 25.46 4.92
C ASN A 260 -8.44 24.14 4.66
N TYR A 261 -8.03 23.07 5.34
CA TYR A 261 -8.62 21.74 5.14
C TYR A 261 -9.43 21.25 6.34
N LYS A 262 -9.90 22.16 7.20
CA LYS A 262 -10.74 21.85 8.37
C LYS A 262 -11.87 20.88 8.03
N ALA A 263 -12.60 21.13 6.94
CA ALA A 263 -13.70 20.26 6.51
C ALA A 263 -13.25 18.82 6.22
N SER A 264 -12.16 18.64 5.47
CA SER A 264 -11.58 17.33 5.14
C SER A 264 -10.93 16.64 6.34
N ILE A 265 -10.35 17.40 7.27
CA ILE A 265 -9.77 16.88 8.52
C ILE A 265 -10.88 16.41 9.46
N CYS A 266 -11.95 17.18 9.61
CA CYS A 266 -13.08 16.83 10.47
C CYS A 266 -14.09 15.88 9.81
N LEU A 267 -13.86 15.43 8.57
CA LEU A 267 -14.82 14.60 7.84
C LEU A 267 -15.13 13.29 8.59
N PHE A 268 -14.16 12.71 9.31
CA PHE A 268 -14.36 11.46 10.05
C PHE A 268 -15.44 11.53 11.15
N ILE A 269 -15.70 12.72 11.73
CA ILE A 269 -16.79 12.92 12.70
C ILE A 269 -18.11 13.35 12.03
N ARG A 270 -18.06 13.82 10.78
CA ARG A 270 -19.24 14.22 9.99
C ARG A 270 -19.82 13.05 9.19
N ASN A 271 -18.97 12.13 8.75
CA ASN A 271 -19.32 10.88 8.08
C ASN A 271 -18.62 9.72 8.79
N PHE A 272 -19.38 8.91 9.52
CA PHE A 272 -18.82 7.83 10.34
C PHE A 272 -18.16 6.70 9.52
N LYS A 273 -18.48 6.58 8.23
CA LYS A 273 -17.79 5.65 7.31
C LYS A 273 -16.33 6.05 7.06
N VAL A 274 -15.98 7.33 7.25
CA VAL A 274 -14.63 7.83 7.03
C VAL A 274 -13.77 7.57 8.26
N PRO A 275 -12.65 6.83 8.14
CA PRO A 275 -11.77 6.53 9.26
C PRO A 275 -10.98 7.77 9.70
N PHE A 276 -10.44 7.71 10.91
CA PHE A 276 -9.57 8.77 11.46
C PHE A 276 -8.18 8.80 10.78
N ASP A 277 -7.72 7.65 10.32
CA ASP A 277 -6.37 7.44 9.81
C ASP A 277 -6.35 6.67 8.48
N ASN A 278 -5.18 6.66 7.86
CA ASN A 278 -4.89 5.99 6.58
C ASN A 278 -4.16 4.66 6.78
N ASN A 279 -4.32 4.02 7.95
CA ASN A 279 -3.52 2.86 8.33
C ASN A 279 -3.63 1.68 7.34
N ARG A 280 -4.71 1.62 6.56
CA ARG A 280 -4.90 0.58 5.53
C ARG A 280 -3.83 0.67 4.44
N ALA A 281 -3.69 1.84 3.82
CA ALA A 281 -2.66 2.07 2.80
C ALA A 281 -1.25 1.90 3.38
N GLU A 282 -1.00 2.42 4.59
CA GLU A 282 0.31 2.27 5.25
C GLU A 282 0.68 0.80 5.49
N ARG A 283 -0.29 -0.03 5.91
CA ARG A 283 -0.09 -1.48 6.08
C ARG A 283 0.19 -2.18 4.76
N ASP A 284 -0.58 -1.88 3.72
CA ASP A 284 -0.42 -2.50 2.39
C ASP A 284 0.95 -2.12 1.78
N LEU A 285 1.44 -0.91 2.04
CA LEU A 285 2.78 -0.46 1.61
C LEU A 285 3.93 -1.01 2.46
N ARG A 286 3.68 -1.47 3.69
CA ARG A 286 4.74 -1.94 4.62
C ARG A 286 5.54 -3.10 4.04
N MET A 287 4.89 -4.03 3.35
CA MET A 287 5.56 -5.22 2.79
C MET A 287 6.57 -4.85 1.70
N ILE A 288 6.34 -3.78 0.95
CA ILE A 288 7.30 -3.25 -0.02
C ILE A 288 8.57 -2.76 0.70
N LYS A 289 8.42 -2.07 1.84
CA LYS A 289 9.55 -1.62 2.64
C LYS A 289 10.32 -2.78 3.25
N VAL A 290 9.62 -3.82 3.72
CA VAL A 290 10.25 -5.06 4.20
C VAL A 290 11.06 -5.71 3.08
N LYS A 291 10.46 -5.88 1.89
CA LYS A 291 11.15 -6.44 0.72
C LYS A 291 12.39 -5.60 0.35
N THR A 292 12.27 -4.28 0.35
CA THR A 292 13.37 -3.36 0.09
C THR A 292 14.47 -3.47 1.16
N LYS A 293 14.11 -3.60 2.44
CA LYS A 293 15.07 -3.78 3.54
C LYS A 293 15.85 -5.09 3.42
N VAL A 294 15.20 -6.17 3.01
CA VAL A 294 15.82 -7.51 2.88
C VAL A 294 16.62 -7.64 1.59
N SER A 295 16.10 -7.14 0.47
CA SER A 295 16.67 -7.34 -0.86
C SER A 295 17.49 -6.14 -1.39
N GLY A 296 17.42 -4.99 -0.72
CA GLY A 296 18.08 -3.73 -1.11
C GLY A 296 17.39 -2.96 -2.24
N CYS A 297 17.14 -3.63 -3.38
CA CYS A 297 16.46 -3.03 -4.53
C CYS A 297 15.83 -4.09 -5.45
N PHE A 298 14.91 -3.67 -6.31
CA PHE A 298 14.52 -4.46 -7.47
C PHE A 298 15.58 -4.30 -8.56
N ARG A 299 16.07 -5.42 -9.10
CA ARG A 299 17.13 -5.42 -10.13
C ARG A 299 16.64 -4.97 -11.51
N THR A 300 15.36 -5.20 -11.81
CA THR A 300 14.73 -4.86 -13.09
C THR A 300 13.33 -4.30 -12.87
N GLU A 301 12.84 -3.50 -13.81
CA GLU A 301 11.45 -3.04 -13.81
C GLU A 301 10.47 -4.21 -13.86
N LYS A 302 10.72 -5.19 -14.73
CA LYS A 302 9.87 -6.40 -14.83
C LYS A 302 9.72 -7.09 -13.48
N GLY A 303 10.81 -7.29 -12.73
CA GLY A 303 10.75 -7.93 -11.42
C GLY A 303 9.97 -7.12 -10.38
N ALA A 304 10.02 -5.78 -10.46
CA ALA A 304 9.19 -4.91 -9.63
C ALA A 304 7.70 -5.04 -10.00
N ARG A 305 7.37 -5.04 -11.29
CA ARG A 305 5.99 -5.20 -11.78
C ARG A 305 5.42 -6.58 -11.44
N ASP A 306 6.19 -7.65 -11.62
CA ASP A 306 5.76 -9.01 -11.26
C ASP A 306 5.39 -9.08 -9.77
N TYR A 307 6.26 -8.55 -8.90
CA TYR A 307 6.00 -8.45 -7.46
C TYR A 307 4.74 -7.64 -7.16
N LEU A 308 4.52 -6.53 -7.87
CA LEU A 308 3.37 -5.65 -7.70
C LEU A 308 2.10 -6.12 -8.40
N LYS A 309 2.11 -7.26 -9.12
CA LYS A 309 0.88 -7.99 -9.47
C LYS A 309 0.50 -8.99 -8.38
N ILE A 310 1.49 -9.68 -7.81
CA ILE A 310 1.26 -10.72 -6.80
C ILE A 310 0.84 -10.12 -5.44
N MET A 311 1.53 -9.08 -4.97
CA MET A 311 1.23 -8.50 -3.65
C MET A 311 -0.16 -7.88 -3.49
N PRO A 312 -0.71 -7.09 -4.44
CA PRO A 312 -2.09 -6.60 -4.31
C PRO A 312 -3.12 -7.72 -4.40
N TYR A 313 -2.87 -8.75 -5.21
CA TYR A 313 -3.71 -9.95 -5.25
C TYR A 313 -3.73 -10.67 -3.90
N VAL A 314 -2.57 -10.96 -3.31
CA VAL A 314 -2.47 -11.55 -1.96
C VAL A 314 -3.10 -10.65 -0.91
N GLY A 315 -2.88 -9.34 -1.00
CA GLY A 315 -3.50 -8.35 -0.11
C GLY A 315 -5.02 -8.38 -0.18
N THR A 316 -5.58 -8.53 -1.38
CA THR A 316 -7.02 -8.68 -1.60
C THR A 316 -7.52 -10.02 -1.07
N ALA A 317 -6.87 -11.14 -1.42
CA ALA A 317 -7.22 -12.47 -0.93
C ALA A 317 -7.29 -12.53 0.61
N HIS A 318 -6.34 -11.89 1.29
CA HIS A 318 -6.34 -11.81 2.75
C HIS A 318 -7.53 -11.05 3.33
N LYS A 319 -8.00 -10.01 2.63
CA LYS A 319 -9.18 -9.24 3.03
C LYS A 319 -10.47 -10.05 2.87
N GLN A 320 -10.46 -11.03 1.98
CA GLN A 320 -11.54 -11.98 1.72
C GLN A 320 -11.42 -13.26 2.56
N GLY A 321 -10.44 -13.33 3.49
CA GLY A 321 -10.30 -14.45 4.42
C GLY A 321 -9.37 -15.58 3.96
N TYR A 322 -8.80 -15.49 2.76
CA TYR A 322 -7.89 -16.50 2.23
C TYR A 322 -6.44 -16.25 2.66
N ASN A 323 -5.69 -17.33 2.90
CA ASN A 323 -4.27 -17.19 3.21
C ASN A 323 -3.43 -17.03 1.92
N ALA A 324 -2.23 -16.46 2.05
CA ALA A 324 -1.40 -16.13 0.89
C ALA A 324 -0.96 -17.36 0.08
N TYR A 325 -0.66 -18.48 0.75
CA TYR A 325 -0.22 -19.69 0.07
C TYR A 325 -1.33 -20.30 -0.79
N GLU A 326 -2.53 -20.40 -0.21
CA GLU A 326 -3.74 -20.84 -0.91
C GLU A 326 -4.05 -19.95 -2.11
N ALA A 327 -4.04 -18.63 -1.92
CA ALA A 327 -4.28 -17.69 -3.01
C ALA A 327 -3.27 -17.86 -4.16
N ILE A 328 -1.98 -17.96 -3.85
CA ILE A 328 -0.93 -18.17 -4.86
C ILE A 328 -1.10 -19.53 -5.55
N LYS A 329 -1.45 -20.57 -4.80
CA LYS A 329 -1.69 -21.91 -5.36
C LYS A 329 -2.85 -21.89 -6.35
N ASN A 330 -3.99 -21.30 -5.99
CA ASN A 330 -5.14 -21.17 -6.90
C ASN A 330 -4.80 -20.34 -8.15
N ALA A 331 -4.02 -19.27 -8.00
CA ALA A 331 -3.54 -18.48 -9.14
C ALA A 331 -2.63 -19.29 -10.09
N ILE A 332 -1.82 -20.22 -9.56
CA ILE A 332 -0.98 -21.13 -10.35
C ILE A 332 -1.82 -22.22 -11.02
N ALA A 333 -2.89 -22.68 -10.35
CA ALA A 333 -3.84 -23.65 -10.90
C ALA A 333 -4.77 -23.05 -11.98
N GLY A 334 -4.74 -21.74 -12.19
CA GLY A 334 -5.57 -21.06 -13.19
C GLY A 334 -6.93 -20.60 -12.67
N HIS A 335 -7.11 -20.55 -11.34
CA HIS A 335 -8.32 -20.09 -10.68
C HIS A 335 -8.05 -18.86 -9.79
N PRO A 336 -7.46 -17.76 -10.31
CA PRO A 336 -7.15 -16.61 -9.47
C PRO A 336 -8.40 -15.85 -9.01
N ASP A 337 -9.52 -15.93 -9.73
CA ASP A 337 -10.71 -15.11 -9.48
C ASP A 337 -11.60 -15.62 -8.33
N PHE A 338 -11.27 -16.77 -7.73
CA PHE A 338 -11.98 -17.31 -6.55
C PHE A 338 -12.01 -16.35 -5.36
N ILE A 339 -11.14 -15.35 -5.35
CA ILE A 339 -11.11 -14.29 -4.32
C ILE A 339 -12.30 -13.32 -4.41
N PHE A 340 -13.10 -13.39 -5.48
CA PHE A 340 -14.30 -12.57 -5.66
C PHE A 340 -15.60 -13.31 -5.36
N GLU A 341 -15.53 -14.61 -5.08
CA GLU A 341 -16.62 -15.46 -4.61
C GLU A 341 -16.80 -15.31 -3.10
#